data_AF-A0A9X9F0W2-F1
#
_entry.id   AF-A0A9X9F0W2-F1
#
_cell.length_a   1.000
_cell.length_b   1.000
_cell.length_c   1.000
_cell.angle_alpha   90.00
_cell.angle_beta   90.00
_cell.angle_gamma   90.00
#
_symmetry.space_group_name_H-M   'P 1'
#
loop_
_entity.id
_entity.type
_entity.pdbx_description
1 polymer ?
#
loop_
_entity_poly.entity_id
_entity_poly.type
_entity_poly.pdbx_seq_one_letter_code
_entity_poly.pdbx_strand_id
1 'polypeptide(L)'
;TYTMVLPSTLHDKLNELSRKEGATLFMTLLAAYQSFLSRYTGQEDILVGSPIANRNYREIEGLIGFFVNTLVYRANLSGRPTFQDVLYQVRQKALKAYE
;
A
#
# COMPACT_ATOMS: atom_id res chain seq x y z
N THR A 1 8.82 -21.61 2.07
CA THR A 1 8.47 -20.20 1.85
C THR A 1 9.17 -19.73 0.59
N TYR A 2 8.45 -19.20 -0.39
CA TYR A 2 9.09 -18.62 -1.58
C TYR A 2 9.65 -17.24 -1.22
N THR A 3 10.91 -16.97 -1.56
CA THR A 3 11.55 -15.68 -1.34
C THR A 3 11.94 -15.10 -2.69
N MET A 4 11.60 -13.83 -2.89
CA MET A 4 12.01 -13.07 -4.07
C MET A 4 12.71 -11.80 -3.59
N VAL A 5 13.90 -11.55 -4.13
CA VAL A 5 14.64 -10.30 -3.91
C VAL A 5 14.47 -9.45 -5.15
N LEU A 6 14.04 -8.20 -4.98
CA LEU A 6 13.97 -7.25 -6.08
C LEU A 6 15.37 -6.68 -6.35
N PRO A 7 15.82 -6.63 -7.61
CA PRO A 7 17.09 -5.98 -7.96
C PRO A 7 17.12 -4.51 -7.48
N SER A 8 18.29 -4.04 -7.07
CA SER A 8 18.48 -2.65 -6.59
C SER A 8 17.99 -1.62 -7.61
N THR A 9 18.27 -1.84 -8.89
CA THR A 9 17.82 -0.95 -9.96
C THR A 9 16.29 -0.85 -10.08
N LEU A 10 15.56 -1.92 -9.76
CA LEU A 10 14.10 -1.89 -9.72
C LEU A 10 13.61 -1.17 -8.47
N HIS A 11 14.23 -1.45 -7.31
CA HIS A 11 13.92 -0.75 -6.06
C HIS A 11 14.09 0.77 -6.21
N ASP A 12 15.16 1.23 -6.86
CA ASP A 12 15.44 2.66 -7.02
C ASP A 12 14.41 3.34 -7.93
N LYS A 13 14.03 2.67 -9.02
CA LYS A 13 12.95 3.14 -9.93
C LYS A 13 11.59 3.19 -9.25
N LEU A 14 11.29 2.22 -8.38
CA LEU A 14 10.06 2.23 -7.59
C LEU A 14 10.04 3.42 -6.63
N ASN A 15 11.16 3.69 -5.94
CA ASN A 15 11.28 4.85 -5.06
C ASN A 15 11.18 6.18 -5.83
N GLU A 16 11.77 6.27 -7.02
CA GLU A 16 11.64 7.43 -7.89
C GLU A 16 10.18 7.66 -8.29
N LEU A 17 9.48 6.61 -8.72
CA LEU A 17 8.05 6.66 -9.02
C LEU A 17 7.23 7.10 -7.82
N SER A 18 7.47 6.52 -6.64
CA SER A 18 6.79 6.91 -5.41
C SER A 18 6.96 8.41 -5.14
N ARG A 19 8.19 8.93 -5.21
CA ARG A 19 8.46 10.37 -5.03
C ARG A 19 7.77 11.24 -6.07
N LYS A 20 7.83 10.85 -7.35
CA LYS A 20 7.20 11.58 -8.45
C LYS A 20 5.69 11.71 -8.26
N GLU A 21 5.04 10.67 -7.75
CA GLU A 21 3.60 10.61 -7.52
C GLU A 21 3.20 11.07 -6.09
N GLY A 22 4.14 11.63 -5.31
CA GLY A 22 3.89 12.07 -3.93
C GLY A 22 3.39 10.96 -3.00
N ALA A 23 3.78 9.72 -3.27
CA ALA A 23 3.39 8.53 -2.53
C ALA A 23 4.58 7.92 -1.79
N THR A 24 4.32 7.05 -0.81
CA THR A 24 5.38 6.25 -0.18
C THR A 24 5.62 4.96 -0.98
N LEU A 25 6.78 4.32 -0.78
CA LEU A 25 7.06 3.00 -1.39
C LEU A 25 5.99 1.97 -1.01
N PHE A 26 5.49 2.02 0.23
CA PHE A 26 4.37 1.18 0.68
C PHE A 26 3.13 1.35 -0.21
N MET A 27 2.70 2.59 -0.46
CA MET A 27 1.52 2.86 -1.29
C MET A 27 1.72 2.35 -2.73
N THR A 28 2.93 2.52 -3.29
CA THR A 28 3.27 2.01 -4.63
C THR A 28 3.21 0.49 -4.70
N LEU A 29 3.79 -0.21 -3.73
CA LEU A 29 3.76 -1.67 -3.68
C LEU A 29 2.35 -2.21 -3.42
N LEU A 30 1.56 -1.53 -2.58
CA LEU A 30 0.17 -1.90 -2.32
C LEU A 30 -0.70 -1.75 -3.57
N ALA A 31 -0.55 -0.64 -4.32
CA ALA A 31 -1.22 -0.45 -5.60
C ALA A 31 -0.83 -1.54 -6.60
N ALA A 32 0.47 -1.87 -6.71
CA ALA A 32 0.95 -2.95 -7.58
C ALA A 32 0.37 -4.31 -7.19
N TYR A 33 0.28 -4.60 -5.90
CA TYR A 33 -0.31 -5.84 -5.40
C TYR A 33 -1.81 -5.93 -5.69
N GLN A 34 -2.56 -4.85 -5.47
CA GLN A 34 -4.00 -4.82 -5.79
C GLN A 34 -4.25 -4.95 -7.29
N SER A 35 -3.44 -4.31 -8.13
CA SER A 35 -3.49 -4.50 -9.60
C SER A 35 -3.15 -5.93 -10.00
N PHE A 36 -2.16 -6.56 -9.36
CA PHE A 36 -1.83 -7.96 -9.59
C PHE A 36 -3.02 -8.87 -9.22
N LEU A 37 -3.59 -8.70 -8.04
CA LEU A 37 -4.74 -9.48 -7.58
C LEU A 37 -5.93 -9.34 -8.53
N SER A 38 -6.26 -8.11 -8.94
CA SER A 38 -7.35 -7.87 -9.90
C SER A 38 -7.16 -8.63 -11.20
N ARG A 39 -5.93 -8.63 -11.75
CA ARG A 39 -5.62 -9.38 -12.99
C ARG A 39 -5.62 -10.88 -12.77
N TYR A 40 -5.22 -11.33 -11.59
CA TYR A 40 -5.14 -12.75 -11.25
C TYR A 40 -6.53 -13.35 -10.96
N THR A 41 -7.41 -12.61 -10.28
CA THR A 41 -8.74 -13.08 -9.88
C THR A 41 -9.85 -12.67 -10.86
N GLY A 42 -9.62 -11.67 -11.70
CA GLY A 42 -10.64 -11.05 -12.54
C GLY A 42 -11.59 -10.12 -11.80
N GLN A 43 -11.36 -9.87 -10.50
CA GLN A 43 -12.19 -8.97 -9.70
C GLN A 43 -11.79 -7.50 -9.90
N GLU A 44 -12.78 -6.62 -9.96
CA GLU A 44 -12.57 -5.18 -10.12
C GLU A 44 -12.55 -4.42 -8.79
N ASP A 45 -13.02 -5.02 -7.69
CA ASP A 45 -13.01 -4.39 -6.36
C ASP A 45 -12.14 -5.20 -5.41
N ILE A 46 -10.95 -4.69 -5.09
CA ILE A 46 -9.92 -5.41 -4.33
C ILE A 46 -9.75 -4.76 -2.95
N LEU A 47 -9.89 -5.56 -1.90
CA LEU A 47 -9.64 -5.15 -0.51
C LEU A 47 -8.40 -5.88 0.01
N VAL A 48 -7.44 -5.11 0.55
CA VAL A 48 -6.22 -5.64 1.17
C VAL A 48 -6.08 -5.06 2.57
N GLY A 49 -5.95 -5.93 3.58
CA GLY A 49 -5.61 -5.53 4.93
C GLY A 49 -4.11 -5.36 5.09
N SER A 50 -3.66 -4.29 5.75
CA SER A 50 -2.27 -4.14 6.19
C SER A 50 -2.22 -3.79 7.67
N PRO A 51 -1.30 -4.39 8.45
CA PRO A 51 -1.06 -3.97 9.81
C PRO A 51 -0.44 -2.56 9.82
N ILE A 52 -0.86 -1.74 10.78
CA ILE A 52 -0.23 -0.48 11.14
C ILE A 52 0.17 -0.51 12.61
N ALA A 53 1.30 0.11 12.92
CA ALA A 53 1.68 0.35 14.30
C ALA A 53 0.78 1.46 14.87
N ASN A 54 -0.15 1.11 15.77
CA ASN A 54 -1.03 2.08 16.43
C ASN A 54 -0.31 2.74 17.61
N ARG A 55 0.89 3.28 17.37
CA ARG A 55 1.78 3.89 18.37
C ARG A 55 1.90 5.41 18.15
N ASN A 56 0.76 6.07 17.97
CA ASN A 56 0.71 7.49 17.62
C ASN A 56 0.91 8.44 18.82
N TYR A 57 1.01 7.91 20.04
CA TYR A 57 1.24 8.67 21.26
C TYR A 57 2.64 8.37 21.83
N ARG A 58 3.37 9.42 22.21
CA ARG A 58 4.74 9.29 22.74
C ARG A 58 4.81 8.39 23.98
N GLU A 59 3.75 8.35 24.77
CA GLU A 59 3.67 7.57 26.01
C GLU A 59 3.66 6.04 25.76
N ILE A 60 3.24 5.59 24.57
CA ILE A 60 3.10 4.16 24.24
C ILE A 60 4.16 3.67 23.24
N GLU A 61 5.02 4.55 22.74
CA GLU A 61 6.03 4.23 21.73
C GLU A 61 7.05 3.19 22.25
N GLY A 62 7.41 3.27 23.53
CA GLY A 62 8.39 2.37 24.18
C GLY A 62 7.79 1.16 24.91
N LEU A 63 6.47 0.98 24.91
CA LEU A 63 5.82 -0.09 25.68
C LEU A 63 5.91 -1.44 24.96
N ILE A 64 6.14 -2.50 25.75
CA ILE A 64 6.02 -3.89 25.30
C ILE A 64 4.53 -4.28 25.40
N GLY A 65 3.89 -4.55 24.27
CA GLY A 65 2.47 -4.89 24.18
C GLY A 65 1.96 -4.96 22.74
N PHE A 66 0.74 -5.48 22.54
CA PHE A 66 0.12 -5.64 21.22
C PHE A 66 -0.70 -4.40 20.83
N PHE A 67 -0.12 -3.54 20.00
CA PHE A 67 -0.72 -2.29 19.52
C PHE A 67 -0.92 -2.30 18.00
N VAL A 68 -0.92 -3.47 17.35
CA VAL A 68 -1.12 -3.55 15.90
C VAL A 68 -2.61 -3.41 15.61
N ASN A 69 -2.96 -2.47 14.74
CA ASN A 69 -4.30 -2.40 14.15
C ASN A 69 -4.22 -2.79 12.66
N THR A 70 -5.29 -3.35 12.10
CA THR A 70 -5.35 -3.67 10.66
C THR A 70 -6.23 -2.64 9.96
N LEU A 71 -5.66 -1.94 8.99
CA LEU A 71 -6.43 -1.07 8.10
C LEU A 71 -6.74 -1.80 6.80
N VAL A 72 -7.95 -1.61 6.29
CA VAL A 72 -8.38 -2.18 5.01
C VAL A 72 -8.30 -1.12 3.91
N TYR A 73 -7.47 -1.40 2.92
CA TYR A 73 -7.31 -0.58 1.73
C TYR A 73 -8.12 -1.19 0.59
N ARG A 74 -9.19 -0.50 0.20
CA ARG A 74 -10.00 -0.87 -0.98
C ARG A 74 -9.40 -0.21 -2.23
N ALA A 75 -9.40 -0.85 -3.38
CA ALA A 75 -9.08 -0.23 -4.68
C ALA A 75 -10.15 -0.65 -5.68
N ASN A 76 -10.67 0.33 -6.43
CA ASN A 76 -11.61 0.06 -7.51
C ASN A 76 -10.86 0.11 -8.85
N LEU A 77 -10.82 -1.02 -9.54
CA LEU A 77 -10.19 -1.26 -10.83
C LEU A 77 -11.20 -1.42 -11.97
N SER A 78 -12.48 -1.08 -11.73
CA SER A 78 -13.49 -1.06 -12.79
C SER A 78 -13.14 -0.04 -13.87
N GLY A 79 -13.46 -0.35 -15.12
CA GLY A 79 -13.14 0.53 -16.25
C GLY A 79 -11.66 0.56 -16.64
N ARG A 80 -10.83 -0.34 -16.09
CA ARG A 80 -9.39 -0.50 -16.42
C ARG A 80 -8.59 0.79 -16.22
N PRO A 81 -8.52 1.32 -14.98
CA PRO A 81 -7.77 2.52 -14.68
C PRO A 81 -6.27 2.35 -14.97
N THR A 82 -5.58 3.47 -15.17
CA THR A 82 -4.12 3.45 -15.26
C THR A 82 -3.51 3.09 -13.90
N PHE A 83 -2.24 2.71 -13.89
CA PHE A 83 -1.55 2.45 -12.63
C PHE A 83 -1.49 3.71 -11.75
N GLN A 84 -1.32 4.89 -12.35
CA GLN A 84 -1.33 6.17 -11.63
C GLN A 84 -2.67 6.42 -10.94
N ASP A 85 -3.80 6.09 -11.60
CA ASP A 85 -5.12 6.23 -10.99
C ASP A 85 -5.30 5.31 -9.77
N VAL A 86 -4.82 4.07 -9.85
CA VAL A 86 -4.87 3.12 -8.72
C VAL A 86 -3.98 3.63 -7.58
N LEU A 87 -2.76 4.09 -7.89
CA LEU A 87 -1.85 4.66 -6.90
C LEU A 87 -2.45 5.90 -6.23
N TYR A 88 -3.13 6.76 -6.98
CA TYR A 88 -3.85 7.90 -6.44
C TYR A 88 -4.95 7.47 -5.47
N GLN A 89 -5.77 6.47 -5.82
CA GLN A 89 -6.79 5.92 -4.92
C GLN A 89 -6.18 5.40 -3.61
N VAL A 90 -5.07 4.65 -3.69
CA VAL A 90 -4.37 4.12 -2.51
C VAL A 90 -3.82 5.24 -1.65
N ARG A 91 -3.18 6.25 -2.25
CA ARG A 91 -2.64 7.41 -1.53
C ARG A 91 -3.73 8.14 -0.74
N GLN A 92 -4.86 8.42 -1.37
CA GLN A 92 -6.00 9.09 -0.72
C GLN A 92 -6.53 8.29 0.48
N LYS A 93 -6.64 6.96 0.35
CA LYS A 93 -7.12 6.10 1.44
C LYS A 93 -6.11 5.97 2.56
N ALA A 94 -4.83 5.90 2.21
CA ALA A 94 -3.76 5.84 3.20
C ALA A 94 -3.64 7.12 4.01
N LEU A 95 -3.69 8.30 3.37
CA LEU A 95 -3.64 9.58 4.10
C LEU A 95 -4.85 9.76 5.02
N LYS A 96 -6.07 9.46 4.56
CA LYS A 96 -7.29 9.50 5.38
C LYS A 96 -7.27 8.55 6.58
N ALA A 97 -6.50 7.47 6.52
CA ALA A 97 -6.42 6.54 7.63
C ALA A 97 -5.47 7.00 8.75
N TYR A 98 -4.72 8.08 8.50
CA TYR A 98 -3.88 8.77 9.49
C TYR A 98 -4.46 10.12 9.94
N GLU A 99 -5.61 10.54 9.38
CA GLU A 99 -6.44 11.64 9.91
C GLU A 99 -7.30 11.12 11.07
#